data_AF-A0A150G4F1-F1
#
_entry.id   AF-A0A150G4F1-F1
#
_cell.length_a   1.000
_cell.length_b   1.000
_cell.length_c   1.000
_cell.angle_alpha   90.00
_cell.angle_beta   90.00
_cell.angle_gamma   90.00
#
_symmetry.space_group_name_H-M   'P 1'
#
loop_
_entity.id
_entity.type
_entity.pdbx_description
1 polymer ?
#
loop_
_entity_poly.entity_id
_entity_poly.type
_entity_poly.pdbx_seq_one_letter_code
_entity_poly.pdbx_strand_id
1 'polypeptide(L)'
;MPAFADIPAPGSGLSAVGEARLVPVESTRVALPWCPGHQLAIAEFRAPGHDGPWECCPRSALRNTLRLLLDNFGLELKVGFEVEFLLLERAEPGHEATREGGSLDRSGWRPVDRSLYSQSSALDRHAEVLDEMVGSLEAMGIGVVQWHAESAPGQFEIALQYGDALTAADQLLLAKEAIVGVAGRRDLAVSFLPKPRAGAAGNGCHAHFSLWKDGKPHMAVPSPTGTSFSAAGDSIIAAATLATAAYTYTSGQSSSFSSSFSGPHPPIVDPHHVPAAASSAAADQGGFGPRLVPAPAMLCFLAGVLAAMEVLLPFTAPCPNSYERLQPGGWAGAHVAWGYNNREAPLRVTAPGPGRLGDMHIEFKAIDGSANPYIALSAITVAGMLGIFANLSPPEPCQVPPDELQPEAAARLGVKPLPGSLAEALARIRKAEPFRAAMAEAIGAPLLQAHLAVRAAEADHAERDTPADLLLRYS
;
A
#
# COMPACT_ATOMS: atom_id res chain seq x y z
N MET A 1 -8.04 -0.96 -14.78
CA MET A 1 -7.41 -2.29 -14.65
C MET A 1 -7.26 -2.81 -16.05
N PRO A 2 -6.09 -3.28 -16.46
CA PRO A 2 -6.00 -3.90 -17.76
C PRO A 2 -6.60 -5.29 -17.67
N ALA A 3 -7.88 -5.39 -18.04
CA ALA A 3 -8.40 -6.64 -18.57
C ALA A 3 -7.59 -7.00 -19.83
N PHE A 4 -7.36 -8.30 -20.05
CA PHE A 4 -6.66 -8.76 -21.26
C PHE A 4 -7.45 -8.47 -22.56
N ALA A 5 -8.72 -8.08 -22.46
CA ALA A 5 -9.59 -7.77 -23.58
C ALA A 5 -10.75 -6.83 -23.17
N ASP A 6 -11.28 -6.09 -24.14
CA ASP A 6 -12.50 -5.27 -24.01
C ASP A 6 -13.77 -6.14 -24.17
N ILE A 7 -13.99 -7.04 -23.20
CA ILE A 7 -15.15 -7.93 -23.17
C ILE A 7 -15.67 -8.08 -21.72
N PRO A 8 -16.99 -8.24 -21.51
CA PRO A 8 -17.51 -8.57 -20.19
C PRO A 8 -16.95 -9.92 -19.70
N ALA A 9 -16.30 -9.90 -18.53
CA ALA A 9 -15.78 -11.12 -17.93
C ALA A 9 -16.93 -12.06 -17.49
N PRO A 10 -16.84 -13.38 -17.73
CA PRO A 10 -17.82 -14.34 -17.24
C PRO A 10 -18.05 -14.22 -15.73
N GLY A 11 -19.31 -14.18 -15.30
CA GLY A 11 -19.68 -14.05 -13.88
C GLY A 11 -19.55 -12.64 -13.29
N SER A 12 -19.15 -11.63 -14.07
CA SER A 12 -19.05 -10.24 -13.60
C SER A 12 -20.38 -9.56 -13.28
N GLY A 13 -21.47 -10.07 -13.85
CA GLY A 13 -22.78 -9.40 -13.83
C GLY A 13 -22.88 -8.25 -14.84
N LEU A 14 -21.81 -7.94 -15.58
CA LEU A 14 -21.80 -6.94 -16.64
C LEU A 14 -22.16 -7.58 -18.00
N SER A 15 -22.71 -6.76 -18.89
CA SER A 15 -23.18 -7.16 -20.22
C SER A 15 -22.83 -6.09 -21.25
N ALA A 16 -22.87 -6.45 -22.54
CA ALA A 16 -22.81 -5.51 -23.65
C ALA A 16 -24.09 -4.64 -23.78
N VAL A 17 -25.11 -4.92 -22.97
CA VAL A 17 -26.37 -4.17 -22.93
C VAL A 17 -26.39 -3.25 -21.71
N GLY A 18 -26.63 -1.97 -21.93
CA GLY A 18 -26.72 -0.93 -20.90
C GLY A 18 -25.91 0.32 -21.28
N GLU A 19 -25.98 1.35 -20.45
CA GLU A 19 -25.09 2.51 -20.56
C GLU A 19 -24.48 2.86 -19.19
N ALA A 20 -23.29 3.43 -19.19
CA ALA A 20 -22.74 4.18 -18.08
C ALA A 20 -22.12 5.46 -18.65
N ARG A 21 -22.27 6.58 -17.95
CA ARG A 21 -21.75 7.87 -18.42
C ARG A 21 -20.43 8.18 -17.74
N LEU A 22 -19.38 8.43 -18.51
CA LEU A 22 -18.15 9.01 -17.96
C LEU A 22 -18.36 10.51 -17.80
N VAL A 23 -18.30 11.00 -16.57
CA VAL A 23 -18.43 12.41 -16.25
C VAL A 23 -17.12 12.91 -15.65
N PRO A 24 -16.44 13.89 -16.28
CA PRO A 24 -15.21 14.45 -15.74
C PRO A 24 -15.41 15.08 -14.35
N VAL A 25 -14.48 14.79 -13.44
CA VAL A 25 -14.37 15.46 -12.15
C VAL A 25 -13.51 16.70 -12.34
N GLU A 26 -14.17 17.83 -12.56
CA GLU A 26 -13.52 19.10 -12.93
C GLU A 26 -12.39 19.54 -12.00
N SER A 27 -12.48 19.24 -10.70
CA SER A 27 -11.44 19.56 -9.72
C SER A 27 -10.14 18.76 -9.89
N THR A 28 -10.15 17.71 -10.71
CA THR A 28 -8.97 16.89 -11.04
C THR A 28 -8.34 17.27 -12.37
N ARG A 29 -8.86 18.30 -13.04
CA ARG A 29 -8.37 18.70 -14.36
C ARG A 29 -6.96 19.29 -14.27
N VAL A 30 -6.07 18.78 -15.11
CA VAL A 30 -4.69 19.22 -15.24
C VAL A 30 -4.33 19.45 -16.70
N ALA A 31 -3.47 20.42 -16.98
CA ALA A 31 -2.82 20.53 -18.28
C ALA A 31 -1.75 19.44 -18.41
N LEU A 32 -1.50 18.93 -19.62
CA LEU A 32 -0.49 17.91 -19.88
C LEU A 32 0.82 18.59 -20.36
N PRO A 33 1.88 18.69 -19.52
CA PRO A 33 3.11 19.39 -19.91
C PRO A 33 3.79 18.79 -21.13
N TRP A 34 3.74 17.46 -21.27
CA TRP A 34 4.27 16.73 -22.41
C TRP A 34 3.37 16.81 -23.67
N CYS A 35 2.15 17.33 -23.57
CA CYS A 35 1.24 17.45 -24.71
C CYS A 35 0.55 18.83 -24.72
N PRO A 36 1.25 19.89 -25.15
CA PRO A 36 0.71 21.25 -25.14
C PRO A 36 -0.65 21.36 -25.83
N GLY A 37 -1.56 22.11 -25.22
CA GLY A 37 -2.94 22.28 -25.70
C GLY A 37 -3.92 21.20 -25.24
N HIS A 38 -3.45 20.15 -24.56
CA HIS A 38 -4.29 19.09 -24.02
C HIS A 38 -4.44 19.20 -22.50
N GLN A 39 -5.59 18.75 -22.02
CA GLN A 39 -5.91 18.62 -20.60
C GLN A 39 -6.48 17.23 -20.35
N LEU A 40 -6.30 16.75 -19.12
CA LEU A 40 -6.84 15.48 -18.65
C LEU A 40 -7.58 15.72 -17.34
N ALA A 41 -8.68 15.00 -17.12
CA ALA A 41 -9.39 14.98 -15.87
C ALA A 41 -9.80 13.54 -15.56
N ILE A 42 -9.74 13.16 -14.28
CA ILE A 42 -10.29 11.88 -13.82
C ILE A 42 -11.81 11.93 -14.01
N ALA A 43 -12.40 10.85 -14.49
CA ALA A 43 -13.85 10.73 -14.66
C ALA A 43 -14.47 9.78 -13.63
N GLU A 44 -15.72 10.06 -13.25
CA GLU A 44 -16.58 9.11 -12.53
C GLU A 44 -17.60 8.50 -13.49
N PHE A 45 -17.87 7.21 -13.30
CA PHE A 45 -18.97 6.54 -13.98
C PHE A 45 -20.27 6.88 -13.26
N ARG A 46 -21.27 7.36 -14.01
CA ARG A 46 -22.61 7.70 -13.53
C ARG A 46 -23.66 6.79 -14.16
N ALA A 47 -24.71 6.51 -13.41
CA ALA A 47 -25.81 5.67 -13.87
C ALA A 47 -26.61 6.36 -15.00
N PRO A 48 -27.23 5.59 -15.92
CA PRO A 48 -28.14 6.14 -16.92
C PRO A 48 -29.24 7.01 -16.31
N GLY A 49 -29.39 8.24 -16.81
CA GLY A 49 -30.52 9.12 -16.46
C GLY A 49 -30.62 9.58 -15.00
N HIS A 50 -29.55 9.46 -14.20
CA HIS A 50 -29.52 9.87 -12.78
C HIS A 50 -28.29 10.76 -12.47
N ASP A 51 -28.38 11.56 -11.40
CA ASP A 51 -27.25 12.31 -10.82
C ASP A 51 -26.30 11.45 -9.95
N GLY A 52 -26.60 10.15 -9.79
CA GLY A 52 -25.90 9.23 -8.88
C GLY A 52 -24.70 8.49 -9.49
N PRO A 53 -23.74 8.01 -8.65
CA PRO A 53 -22.65 7.17 -9.12
C PRO A 53 -23.16 5.84 -9.66
N TRP A 54 -22.51 5.33 -10.71
CA TRP A 54 -22.74 3.96 -11.16
C TRP A 54 -22.20 2.98 -10.12
N GLU A 55 -22.92 1.88 -9.89
CA GLU A 55 -22.61 0.87 -8.87
C GLU A 55 -21.25 0.18 -9.02
N CYS A 56 -20.65 0.28 -10.21
CA CYS A 56 -19.32 -0.23 -10.52
C CYS A 56 -18.26 0.88 -10.69
N CYS A 57 -18.51 2.12 -10.23
CA CYS A 57 -17.52 3.21 -10.27
C CYS A 57 -16.48 3.06 -9.15
N PRO A 58 -15.20 2.74 -9.45
CA PRO A 58 -14.19 2.50 -8.42
C PRO A 58 -13.88 3.74 -7.58
N ARG A 59 -13.80 4.91 -8.22
CA ARG A 59 -13.50 6.18 -7.54
C ARG A 59 -14.59 6.55 -6.54
N SER A 60 -15.87 6.39 -6.92
CA SER A 60 -16.99 6.63 -6.01
C SER A 60 -17.03 5.61 -4.87
N ALA A 61 -16.65 4.36 -5.14
CA ALA A 61 -16.53 3.32 -4.13
C ALA A 61 -15.44 3.64 -3.08
N LEU A 62 -14.26 4.13 -3.49
CA LEU A 62 -13.24 4.58 -2.53
C LEU A 62 -13.76 5.75 -1.69
N ARG A 63 -14.38 6.75 -2.32
CA ARG A 63 -14.98 7.89 -1.61
C ARG A 63 -15.99 7.43 -0.56
N ASN A 64 -16.85 6.46 -0.88
CA ASN A 64 -17.79 5.88 0.08
C ASN A 64 -17.06 5.13 1.21
N THR A 65 -16.05 4.33 0.88
CA THR A 65 -15.26 3.59 1.88
C THR A 65 -14.56 4.51 2.88
N LEU A 66 -13.95 5.61 2.40
CA LEU A 66 -13.30 6.62 3.24
C LEU A 66 -14.31 7.36 4.12
N ARG A 67 -15.52 7.61 3.60
CA ARG A 67 -16.61 8.15 4.40
C ARG A 67 -17.01 7.20 5.53
N LEU A 68 -17.06 5.88 5.29
CA LEU A 68 -17.34 4.90 6.35
C LEU A 68 -16.28 4.94 7.45
N LEU A 69 -14.99 5.09 7.10
CA LEU A 69 -13.91 5.24 8.08
C LEU A 69 -14.13 6.49 8.95
N LEU A 70 -14.47 7.62 8.33
CA LEU A 70 -14.73 8.87 9.01
C LEU A 70 -15.98 8.80 9.90
N ASP A 71 -17.11 8.37 9.34
CA ASP A 71 -18.41 8.38 10.01
C ASP A 71 -18.45 7.40 11.21
N ASN A 72 -17.78 6.24 11.11
CA ASN A 72 -17.82 5.22 12.17
C ASN A 72 -16.70 5.37 13.21
N PHE A 73 -15.54 5.93 12.84
CA PHE A 73 -14.37 5.96 13.72
C PHE A 73 -13.79 7.36 13.95
N GLY A 74 -14.28 8.38 13.22
CA GLY A 74 -13.73 9.73 13.26
C GLY A 74 -12.27 9.78 12.77
N LEU A 75 -11.94 8.93 11.80
CA LEU A 75 -10.59 8.78 11.26
C LEU A 75 -10.57 9.09 9.77
N GLU A 76 -9.50 9.74 9.34
CA GLU A 76 -9.17 10.00 7.95
C GLU A 76 -7.96 9.16 7.54
N LEU A 77 -7.86 8.79 6.27
CA LEU A 77 -6.73 8.06 5.72
C LEU A 77 -5.92 8.98 4.79
N LYS A 78 -4.63 9.14 5.08
CA LYS A 78 -3.67 9.75 4.16
C LYS A 78 -2.76 8.70 3.56
N VAL A 79 -2.43 8.85 2.28
CA VAL A 79 -1.66 7.89 1.49
C VAL A 79 -0.61 8.60 0.64
N GLY A 80 0.60 8.06 0.61
CA GLY A 80 1.63 8.34 -0.40
C GLY A 80 2.01 7.05 -1.14
N PHE A 81 2.52 7.17 -2.35
CA PHE A 81 2.91 6.03 -3.18
C PHE A 81 4.35 6.14 -3.65
N GLU A 82 5.10 5.04 -3.55
CA GLU A 82 6.38 4.85 -4.23
C GLU A 82 6.09 4.11 -5.55
N VAL A 83 6.32 4.75 -6.69
CA VAL A 83 6.00 4.20 -8.02
C VAL A 83 7.27 3.69 -8.67
N GLU A 84 7.43 2.37 -8.72
CA GLU A 84 8.54 1.73 -9.42
C GLU A 84 8.15 1.39 -10.86
N PHE A 85 9.06 1.61 -11.80
CA PHE A 85 8.86 1.32 -13.22
C PHE A 85 10.18 1.03 -13.94
N LEU A 86 10.10 0.30 -15.05
CA LEU A 86 11.20 0.20 -16.00
C LEU A 86 11.07 1.26 -17.09
N LEU A 87 12.19 1.89 -17.41
CA LEU A 87 12.37 2.65 -18.63
C LEU A 87 13.07 1.79 -19.67
N LEU A 88 12.51 1.75 -20.87
CA LEU A 88 12.84 0.78 -21.91
C LEU A 88 13.11 1.46 -23.25
N GLU A 89 14.05 0.89 -24.00
CA GLU A 89 14.34 1.26 -25.38
C GLU A 89 14.18 0.04 -26.31
N ARG A 90 14.06 0.30 -27.61
CA ARG A 90 13.97 -0.78 -28.60
C ARG A 90 15.25 -1.61 -28.59
N ALA A 91 15.09 -2.93 -28.54
CA ALA A 91 16.22 -3.83 -28.67
C ALA A 91 16.75 -3.83 -30.12
N GLU A 92 18.07 -3.82 -30.27
CA GLU A 92 18.71 -3.93 -31.58
C GLU A 92 18.36 -5.27 -32.26
N PRO A 93 18.20 -5.31 -33.60
CA PRO A 93 18.01 -6.54 -34.35
C PRO A 93 19.12 -7.55 -34.04
N GLY A 94 18.75 -8.76 -33.60
CA GLY A 94 19.71 -9.81 -33.24
C GLY A 94 20.14 -9.82 -31.78
N HIS A 95 19.55 -8.98 -30.90
CA HIS A 95 19.65 -9.19 -29.46
C HIS A 95 18.99 -10.53 -29.08
N GLU A 96 19.80 -11.56 -28.83
CA GLU A 96 19.30 -12.88 -28.48
C GLU A 96 18.59 -12.84 -27.12
N ALA A 97 17.32 -13.23 -27.11
CA ALA A 97 16.61 -13.60 -25.89
C ALA A 97 17.41 -14.70 -25.20
N THR A 98 18.00 -14.43 -24.05
CA THR A 98 18.64 -15.47 -23.26
C THR A 98 17.59 -16.55 -22.95
N ARG A 99 17.95 -17.83 -23.07
CA ARG A 99 17.06 -18.98 -22.88
C ARG A 99 16.33 -19.02 -21.52
N GLU A 100 16.78 -18.22 -20.55
CA GLU A 100 16.21 -18.07 -19.20
C GLU A 100 15.27 -16.86 -19.03
N GLY A 101 14.86 -16.20 -20.11
CA GLY A 101 14.30 -14.85 -20.08
C GLY A 101 12.82 -14.67 -19.69
N GLY A 102 12.53 -13.57 -18.97
CA GLY A 102 11.18 -13.15 -18.55
C GLY A 102 10.35 -12.50 -19.66
N SER A 103 9.30 -11.76 -19.29
CA SER A 103 8.44 -11.03 -20.24
C SER A 103 9.21 -10.01 -21.07
N LEU A 104 10.20 -9.36 -20.47
CA LEU A 104 11.04 -8.36 -21.13
C LEU A 104 11.95 -8.96 -22.23
N ASP A 105 12.62 -10.07 -21.95
CA ASP A 105 13.66 -10.62 -22.85
C ASP A 105 13.11 -11.11 -24.20
N ARG A 106 11.79 -11.28 -24.31
CA ARG A 106 11.07 -11.73 -25.50
C ARG A 106 10.15 -10.66 -26.11
N SER A 107 10.28 -9.42 -25.66
CA SER A 107 9.35 -8.33 -26.01
C SER A 107 9.80 -7.43 -27.17
N GLY A 108 11.07 -7.51 -27.59
CA GLY A 108 11.68 -6.54 -28.50
C GLY A 108 12.07 -5.22 -27.82
N TRP A 109 12.05 -5.18 -26.48
CA TRP A 109 12.52 -4.07 -25.65
C TRP A 109 13.68 -4.52 -24.77
N ARG A 110 14.52 -3.57 -24.36
CA ARG A 110 15.56 -3.77 -23.35
C ARG A 110 15.59 -2.59 -22.38
N PRO A 111 16.10 -2.77 -21.15
CA PRO A 111 16.33 -1.66 -20.23
C PRO A 111 17.25 -0.61 -20.84
N VAL A 112 17.01 0.66 -20.54
CA VAL A 112 17.84 1.78 -21.01
C VAL A 112 19.26 1.78 -20.45
N ASP A 113 19.49 1.10 -19.32
CA ASP A 113 20.81 0.91 -18.76
C ASP A 113 20.94 -0.36 -17.91
N ARG A 114 22.05 -0.48 -17.16
CA ARG A 114 22.34 -1.57 -16.23
C ARG A 114 22.80 -1.05 -14.88
N SER A 115 22.34 0.13 -14.47
CA SER A 115 22.71 0.71 -13.18
C SER A 115 22.22 -0.14 -12.02
N LEU A 116 22.90 0.01 -10.88
CA LEU A 116 22.49 -0.58 -9.61
C LEU A 116 21.68 0.42 -8.77
N TYR A 117 21.11 -0.08 -7.69
CA TYR A 117 20.37 0.72 -6.71
C TYR A 117 21.11 2.01 -6.32
N SER A 118 20.41 3.14 -6.39
CA SER A 118 20.89 4.48 -6.01
C SER A 118 22.19 4.92 -6.70
N GLN A 119 22.52 4.36 -7.86
CA GLN A 119 23.72 4.74 -8.60
C GLN A 119 23.49 6.07 -9.35
N SER A 120 24.20 7.13 -8.92
CA SER A 120 24.01 8.49 -9.46
C SER A 120 24.22 8.59 -10.98
N SER A 121 25.10 7.77 -11.55
CA SER A 121 25.37 7.80 -13.00
C SER A 121 24.18 7.37 -13.86
N ALA A 122 23.19 6.68 -13.29
CA ALA A 122 21.91 6.42 -13.94
C ALA A 122 21.10 7.72 -14.10
N LEU A 123 21.07 8.53 -13.03
CA LEU A 123 20.41 9.83 -13.01
C LEU A 123 21.11 10.78 -13.97
N ASP A 124 22.44 10.82 -13.97
CA ASP A 124 23.20 11.66 -14.91
C ASP A 124 22.92 11.28 -16.38
N ARG A 125 22.81 9.96 -16.67
CA ARG A 125 22.54 9.46 -18.02
C ARG A 125 21.13 9.76 -18.50
N HIS A 126 20.16 9.69 -17.60
CA HIS A 126 18.74 9.80 -17.91
C HIS A 126 18.10 11.08 -17.37
N ALA A 127 18.92 12.08 -17.00
CA ALA A 127 18.48 13.33 -16.39
C ALA A 127 17.40 14.01 -17.23
N GLU A 128 17.58 14.12 -18.56
CA GLU A 128 16.61 14.82 -19.39
C GLU A 128 15.19 14.26 -19.32
N VAL A 129 15.04 12.93 -19.29
CA VAL A 129 13.71 12.30 -19.23
C VAL A 129 13.17 12.30 -17.80
N LEU A 130 14.02 12.06 -16.79
CA LEU A 130 13.61 12.01 -15.38
C LEU A 130 13.28 13.41 -14.84
N ASP A 131 14.06 14.43 -15.18
CA ASP A 131 13.79 15.83 -14.82
C ASP A 131 12.51 16.34 -15.49
N GLU A 132 12.26 15.94 -16.75
CA GLU A 132 11.00 16.28 -17.44
C GLU A 132 9.80 15.56 -16.81
N MET A 133 9.96 14.31 -16.36
CA MET A 133 8.91 13.60 -15.60
C MET A 133 8.60 14.33 -14.30
N VAL A 134 9.62 14.60 -13.47
CA VAL A 134 9.45 15.29 -12.18
C VAL A 134 8.86 16.69 -12.38
N GLY A 135 9.41 17.47 -13.31
CA GLY A 135 8.88 18.80 -13.62
C GLY A 135 7.44 18.77 -14.14
N SER A 136 7.05 17.72 -14.88
CA SER A 136 5.67 17.53 -15.32
C SER A 136 4.73 17.21 -14.14
N LEU A 137 5.15 16.35 -13.22
CA LEU A 137 4.40 16.03 -12.00
C LEU A 137 4.18 17.29 -11.15
N GLU A 138 5.22 18.08 -10.93
CA GLU A 138 5.14 19.33 -10.18
C GLU A 138 4.21 20.35 -10.87
N ALA A 139 4.30 20.49 -12.19
CA ALA A 139 3.41 21.36 -12.97
C ALA A 139 1.93 20.92 -12.92
N MET A 140 1.68 19.62 -12.70
CA MET A 140 0.34 19.07 -12.47
C MET A 140 -0.12 19.18 -11.00
N GLY A 141 0.71 19.74 -10.10
CA GLY A 141 0.43 19.85 -8.68
C GLY A 141 0.63 18.54 -7.90
N ILE A 142 1.43 17.61 -8.44
CA ILE A 142 1.78 16.34 -7.81
C ILE A 142 3.20 16.50 -7.22
N GLY A 143 3.29 16.54 -5.89
CA GLY A 143 4.58 16.67 -5.22
C GLY A 143 5.41 15.39 -5.34
N VAL A 144 6.70 15.55 -5.58
CA VAL A 144 7.69 14.46 -5.57
C VAL A 144 8.58 14.61 -4.34
N VAL A 145 8.68 13.56 -3.53
CA VAL A 145 9.48 13.54 -2.30
C VAL A 145 10.90 13.04 -2.59
N GLN A 146 11.00 12.02 -3.44
CA GLN A 146 12.25 11.36 -3.77
C GLN A 146 12.12 10.68 -5.14
N TRP A 147 13.23 10.55 -5.85
CA TRP A 147 13.36 9.65 -6.99
C TRP A 147 14.79 9.13 -7.07
N HIS A 148 14.97 7.92 -7.57
CA HIS A 148 16.28 7.30 -7.77
C HIS A 148 16.24 6.14 -8.76
N ALA A 149 17.42 5.69 -9.17
CA ALA A 149 17.59 4.40 -9.83
C ALA A 149 17.38 3.27 -8.82
N GLU A 150 16.67 2.24 -9.26
CA GLU A 150 16.26 1.12 -8.43
C GLU A 150 17.08 -0.14 -8.74
N SER A 151 16.73 -1.25 -8.09
CA SER A 151 17.56 -2.44 -8.00
C SER A 151 17.66 -3.25 -9.31
N ALA A 152 16.73 -3.11 -10.25
CA ALA A 152 16.81 -3.74 -11.58
C ALA A 152 17.41 -2.80 -12.65
N PRO A 153 18.07 -3.35 -13.68
CA PRO A 153 18.53 -2.58 -14.85
C PRO A 153 17.43 -1.70 -15.45
N GLY A 154 17.69 -0.41 -15.66
CA GLY A 154 16.72 0.56 -16.18
C GLY A 154 15.48 0.77 -15.31
N GLN A 155 15.50 0.35 -14.04
CA GLN A 155 14.41 0.55 -13.11
C GLN A 155 14.61 1.87 -12.35
N PHE A 156 13.52 2.60 -12.16
CA PHE A 156 13.48 3.85 -11.41
C PHE A 156 12.29 3.84 -10.46
N GLU A 157 12.41 4.62 -9.39
CA GLU A 157 11.33 4.88 -8.46
C GLU A 157 11.09 6.39 -8.37
N ILE A 158 9.81 6.79 -8.33
CA ILE A 158 9.37 8.13 -7.96
C ILE A 158 8.41 8.01 -6.78
N ALA A 159 8.81 8.57 -5.64
CA ALA A 159 7.99 8.66 -4.43
C ALA A 159 7.16 9.95 -4.43
N LEU A 160 5.84 9.80 -4.41
CA LEU A 160 4.88 10.89 -4.44
C LEU A 160 4.58 11.40 -3.02
N GLN A 161 4.40 12.71 -2.91
CA GLN A 161 3.95 13.36 -1.68
C GLN A 161 2.61 12.77 -1.23
N TYR A 162 2.51 12.46 0.07
CA TYR A 162 1.25 11.95 0.61
C TYR A 162 0.13 13.00 0.55
N GLY A 163 -1.11 12.53 0.44
CA GLY A 163 -2.31 13.36 0.49
C GLY A 163 -3.50 12.58 1.03
N ASP A 164 -4.69 13.17 0.95
CA ASP A 164 -5.93 12.45 1.26
C ASP A 164 -6.09 11.25 0.31
N ALA A 165 -6.49 10.09 0.82
CA ALA A 165 -6.43 8.82 0.08
C ALA A 165 -7.10 8.85 -1.31
N LEU A 166 -8.22 9.56 -1.47
CA LEU A 166 -8.89 9.71 -2.77
C LEU A 166 -8.06 10.53 -3.76
N THR A 167 -7.51 11.65 -3.30
CA THR A 167 -6.63 12.52 -4.10
C THR A 167 -5.32 11.82 -4.42
N ALA A 168 -4.73 11.10 -3.47
CA ALA A 168 -3.51 10.32 -3.70
C ALA A 168 -3.73 9.22 -4.77
N ALA A 169 -4.91 8.58 -4.78
CA ALA A 169 -5.27 7.63 -5.83
C ALA A 169 -5.43 8.30 -7.20
N ASP A 170 -6.07 9.48 -7.26
CA ASP A 170 -6.16 10.29 -8.49
C ASP A 170 -4.74 10.67 -8.99
N GLN A 171 -3.89 11.18 -8.09
CA GLN A 171 -2.52 11.60 -8.40
C GLN A 171 -1.63 10.43 -8.84
N LEU A 172 -1.80 9.23 -8.30
CA LEU A 172 -1.07 8.05 -8.76
C LEU A 172 -1.39 7.73 -10.23
N LEU A 173 -2.67 7.81 -10.63
CA LEU A 173 -3.04 7.58 -12.03
C LEU A 173 -2.47 8.68 -12.94
N LEU A 174 -2.59 9.94 -12.53
CA LEU A 174 -2.01 11.07 -13.25
C LEU A 174 -0.48 10.97 -13.36
N ALA A 175 0.19 10.46 -12.32
CA ALA A 175 1.62 10.28 -12.33
C ALA A 175 2.06 9.22 -13.33
N LYS A 176 1.34 8.09 -13.41
CA LYS A 176 1.59 7.08 -14.44
C LYS A 176 1.41 7.65 -15.85
N GLU A 177 0.34 8.41 -16.09
CA GLU A 177 0.12 9.10 -17.38
C GLU A 177 1.27 10.05 -17.74
N ALA A 178 1.81 10.79 -16.75
CA ALA A 178 2.95 11.68 -16.96
C ALA A 178 4.24 10.93 -17.28
N ILE A 179 4.55 9.87 -16.52
CA ILE A 179 5.72 9.02 -16.74
C ILE A 179 5.69 8.44 -18.16
N VAL A 180 4.56 7.85 -18.56
CA VAL A 180 4.38 7.29 -19.92
C VAL A 180 4.45 8.37 -20.99
N GLY A 181 3.73 9.48 -20.78
CA GLY A 181 3.63 10.57 -21.74
C GLY A 181 4.98 11.25 -22.04
N VAL A 182 5.79 11.48 -21.00
CA VAL A 182 7.13 12.06 -21.13
C VAL A 182 8.09 11.07 -21.79
N ALA A 183 8.11 9.80 -21.37
CA ALA A 183 8.95 8.78 -21.99
C ALA A 183 8.64 8.59 -23.48
N GLY A 184 7.36 8.55 -23.85
CA GLY A 184 6.91 8.35 -25.22
C GLY A 184 7.34 9.45 -26.19
N ARG A 185 7.59 10.68 -25.71
CA ARG A 185 8.14 11.78 -26.54
C ARG A 185 9.59 11.55 -26.96
N ARG A 186 10.27 10.60 -26.33
CA ARG A 186 11.69 10.31 -26.48
C ARG A 186 11.92 8.91 -27.05
N ASP A 187 10.90 8.32 -27.68
CA ASP A 187 10.91 6.95 -28.23
C ASP A 187 11.24 5.86 -27.20
N LEU A 188 10.99 6.16 -25.91
CA LEU A 188 11.13 5.22 -24.81
C LEU A 188 9.76 4.65 -24.44
N ALA A 189 9.76 3.41 -23.95
CA ALA A 189 8.59 2.80 -23.32
C ALA A 189 8.77 2.71 -21.81
N VAL A 190 7.65 2.64 -21.11
CA VAL A 190 7.60 2.44 -19.66
C VAL A 190 6.94 1.09 -19.40
N SER A 191 7.30 0.42 -18.31
CA SER A 191 6.54 -0.72 -17.82
C SER A 191 6.45 -0.74 -16.30
N PHE A 192 5.22 -0.71 -15.81
CA PHE A 192 4.82 -0.94 -14.43
C PHE A 192 4.51 -2.42 -14.12
N LEU A 193 4.79 -3.33 -15.06
CA LEU A 193 4.55 -4.77 -14.87
C LEU A 193 5.32 -5.25 -13.62
N PRO A 194 4.72 -6.04 -12.70
CA PRO A 194 5.33 -6.29 -11.39
C PRO A 194 6.66 -7.06 -11.43
N LYS A 195 6.82 -7.97 -12.37
CA LYS A 195 8.04 -8.79 -12.54
C LYS A 195 8.36 -8.94 -14.03
N PRO A 196 9.00 -7.94 -14.65
CA PRO A 196 9.22 -7.97 -16.11
C PRO A 196 10.33 -8.94 -16.50
N ARG A 197 11.26 -9.21 -15.57
CA ARG A 197 12.41 -10.08 -15.80
C ARG A 197 12.62 -11.05 -14.63
N ALA A 198 12.82 -12.32 -14.95
CA ALA A 198 13.19 -13.34 -13.97
C ALA A 198 14.57 -13.02 -13.38
N GLY A 199 14.74 -13.25 -12.07
CA GLY A 199 16.01 -13.01 -11.37
C GLY A 199 16.41 -11.54 -11.13
N ALA A 200 15.65 -10.57 -11.65
CA ALA A 200 15.83 -9.15 -11.34
C ALA A 200 14.84 -8.68 -10.26
N ALA A 201 15.06 -7.50 -9.67
CA ALA A 201 14.05 -6.86 -8.84
C ALA A 201 12.75 -6.62 -9.64
N GLY A 202 11.61 -6.62 -8.94
CA GLY A 202 10.30 -6.35 -9.54
C GLY A 202 9.84 -4.92 -9.26
N ASN A 203 8.81 -4.46 -9.95
CA ASN A 203 8.20 -3.15 -9.74
C ASN A 203 7.09 -3.21 -8.68
N GLY A 204 7.30 -2.52 -7.56
CA GLY A 204 6.31 -2.21 -6.56
C GLY A 204 5.47 -0.96 -6.87
N CYS A 205 4.46 -0.75 -6.04
CA CYS A 205 3.74 0.51 -5.95
C CYS A 205 3.47 0.81 -4.47
N HIS A 206 4.50 0.78 -3.61
CA HIS A 206 4.34 0.72 -2.15
C HIS A 206 3.41 1.83 -1.66
N ALA A 207 2.43 1.45 -0.83
CA ALA A 207 1.44 2.37 -0.30
C ALA A 207 1.78 2.71 1.15
N HIS A 208 2.12 3.96 1.40
CA HIS A 208 2.43 4.48 2.72
C HIS A 208 1.18 5.15 3.27
N PHE A 209 0.61 4.62 4.35
CA PHE A 209 -0.59 5.19 4.93
C PHE A 209 -0.49 5.53 6.41
N SER A 210 -1.22 6.57 6.78
CA SER A 210 -1.39 7.04 8.15
C SER A 210 -2.84 7.40 8.44
N LEU A 211 -3.27 7.16 9.67
CA LEU A 211 -4.56 7.58 10.19
C LEU A 211 -4.46 8.99 10.74
N TRP A 212 -5.50 9.78 10.52
CA TRP A 212 -5.59 11.17 10.95
C TRP A 212 -6.90 11.40 11.68
N LYS A 213 -6.89 12.35 12.63
CA LYS A 213 -8.07 12.76 13.37
C LYS A 213 -7.99 14.27 13.63
N ASP A 214 -9.07 14.98 13.32
CA ASP A 214 -9.17 16.43 13.48
C ASP A 214 -8.00 17.18 12.81
N GLY A 215 -7.61 16.74 11.61
CA GLY A 215 -6.52 17.33 10.84
C GLY A 215 -5.12 17.08 11.39
N LYS A 216 -4.92 16.12 12.31
CA LYS A 216 -3.60 15.75 12.87
C LYS A 216 -3.30 14.26 12.71
N PRO A 217 -2.02 13.85 12.56
CA PRO A 217 -1.65 12.44 12.57
C PRO A 217 -2.11 11.76 13.86
N HIS A 218 -2.79 10.63 13.73
CA HIS A 218 -3.28 9.79 14.82
C HIS A 218 -2.56 8.43 14.83
N MET A 219 -1.26 8.47 14.56
CA MET A 219 -0.40 7.28 14.51
C MET A 219 0.23 6.97 15.87
N ALA A 220 0.41 8.00 16.70
CA ALA A 220 0.90 7.88 18.06
C ALA A 220 0.13 8.82 18.99
N VAL A 221 -0.02 8.43 20.25
CA VAL A 221 -0.70 9.19 21.30
C VAL A 221 0.22 9.35 22.52
N PRO A 222 0.03 10.40 23.35
CA PRO A 222 0.73 10.52 24.63
C PRO A 222 0.53 9.26 25.49
N SER A 223 1.63 8.78 26.08
CA SER A 223 1.61 7.65 26.99
C SER A 223 0.78 7.99 28.23
N PRO A 224 -0.17 7.14 28.63
CA PRO A 224 -1.02 7.39 29.79
C PRO A 224 -0.26 7.43 31.12
N THR A 225 1.01 6.98 31.18
CA THR A 225 1.81 6.92 32.42
C THR A 225 2.72 8.13 32.67
N GLY A 226 2.71 9.15 31.80
CA GLY A 226 3.13 10.52 32.15
C GLY A 226 4.58 10.80 32.59
N THR A 227 5.52 9.86 32.56
CA THR A 227 6.91 10.12 33.01
C THR A 227 7.95 10.00 31.92
N SER A 228 8.74 11.06 31.74
CA SER A 228 9.99 11.08 30.96
C SER A 228 11.05 10.23 31.65
N PHE A 229 11.66 9.28 30.94
CA PHE A 229 12.89 8.62 31.38
C PHE A 229 14.09 9.17 30.61
N SER A 230 15.15 9.51 31.33
CA SER A 230 16.44 9.94 30.78
C SER A 230 17.15 8.78 30.07
N ALA A 231 17.64 9.07 28.86
CA ALA A 231 18.71 8.42 28.11
C ALA A 231 19.09 6.96 28.45
N ALA A 232 18.56 6.02 27.67
CA ALA A 232 19.32 4.88 27.13
C ALA A 232 18.56 4.35 25.90
N GLY A 233 19.21 4.37 24.74
CA GLY A 233 18.64 3.95 23.47
C GLY A 233 18.48 2.45 23.38
N ASP A 234 17.29 1.95 23.74
CA ASP A 234 16.77 0.60 23.45
C ASP A 234 15.21 0.50 23.54
N SER A 235 14.50 1.63 23.53
CA SER A 235 13.17 1.73 24.15
C SER A 235 11.96 1.89 23.22
N ILE A 236 12.03 1.44 21.96
CA ILE A 236 10.84 1.25 21.11
C ILE A 236 10.20 -0.12 21.38
N ILE A 237 11.01 -1.17 21.56
CA ILE A 237 10.53 -2.54 21.81
C ILE A 237 9.87 -2.66 23.19
N ALA A 238 10.47 -2.07 24.23
CA ALA A 238 9.92 -2.09 25.59
C ALA A 238 8.66 -1.21 25.77
N ALA A 239 8.45 -0.20 24.92
CA ALA A 239 7.23 0.61 24.93
C ALA A 239 6.00 -0.18 24.48
N ALA A 240 6.19 -1.02 23.45
CA ALA A 240 5.14 -1.87 22.89
C ALA A 240 4.70 -2.97 23.88
N THR A 241 5.63 -3.52 24.67
CA THR A 241 5.33 -4.54 25.70
C THR A 241 4.51 -3.98 26.87
N LEU A 242 4.64 -2.68 27.19
CA LEU A 242 3.89 -2.02 28.27
C LEU A 242 2.44 -1.67 27.89
N ALA A 243 2.13 -1.53 26.60
CA ALA A 243 0.75 -1.31 26.12
C ALA A 243 -0.11 -2.59 26.14
N THR A 244 0.52 -3.76 26.15
CA THR A 244 -0.16 -5.07 26.19
C THR A 244 -0.62 -5.47 27.60
N ALA A 245 -0.15 -4.78 28.66
CA ALA A 245 -0.40 -5.18 30.05
C ALA A 245 -1.62 -4.48 30.71
N ALA A 246 -2.41 -3.69 29.98
CA ALA A 246 -3.54 -2.95 30.54
C ALA A 246 -4.94 -3.44 30.11
N TYR A 247 -5.06 -4.49 29.29
CA TYR A 247 -6.37 -5.01 28.88
C TYR A 247 -6.39 -6.54 28.76
N THR A 248 -6.34 -7.20 29.91
CA THR A 248 -6.80 -8.59 30.07
C THR A 248 -7.81 -8.63 31.20
N TYR A 249 -9.06 -8.26 30.90
CA TYR A 249 -10.20 -8.79 31.63
C TYR A 249 -11.42 -8.86 30.72
N THR A 250 -12.02 -10.06 30.69
CA THR A 250 -13.32 -10.46 30.13
C THR A 250 -13.45 -10.61 28.61
N SER A 251 -12.92 -11.72 28.10
CA SER A 251 -13.63 -12.53 27.11
C SER A 251 -14.76 -13.30 27.80
N GLY A 252 -16.00 -13.17 27.31
CA GLY A 252 -17.08 -14.10 27.61
C GLY A 252 -18.38 -13.45 28.04
N GLN A 253 -19.23 -13.08 27.07
CA GLN A 253 -20.65 -13.43 26.96
C GLN A 253 -21.36 -12.51 25.96
N SER A 254 -22.11 -13.12 25.05
CA SER A 254 -23.15 -12.44 24.28
C SER A 254 -24.22 -11.89 25.21
N SER A 255 -24.52 -10.59 25.16
CA SER A 255 -25.89 -10.07 25.38
C SER A 255 -25.99 -8.58 25.05
N SER A 256 -27.19 -8.20 24.65
CA SER A 256 -27.67 -6.86 24.33
C SER A 256 -27.88 -5.95 25.55
N PHE A 257 -27.73 -4.63 25.31
CA PHE A 257 -28.40 -3.47 25.96
C PHE A 257 -28.21 -3.16 27.48
N SER A 258 -27.77 -1.91 27.71
CA SER A 258 -28.06 -0.94 28.81
C SER A 258 -27.45 -1.01 30.23
N SER A 259 -26.95 0.17 30.62
CA SER A 259 -26.91 0.83 31.95
C SER A 259 -25.83 0.47 33.01
N SER A 260 -24.99 1.49 33.28
CA SER A 260 -24.40 2.01 34.55
C SER A 260 -24.12 1.09 35.76
N PHE A 261 -22.92 1.21 36.36
CA PHE A 261 -22.67 1.84 37.69
C PHE A 261 -21.18 1.79 38.13
N SER A 262 -20.85 2.70 39.05
CA SER A 262 -19.58 3.13 39.66
C SER A 262 -18.99 2.24 40.77
N GLY A 263 -17.66 2.32 41.04
CA GLY A 263 -17.02 1.82 42.28
C GLY A 263 -15.47 1.91 42.29
N PRO A 264 -14.77 1.89 43.46
CA PRO A 264 -13.62 2.77 43.74
C PRO A 264 -12.20 2.14 43.79
N HIS A 265 -11.19 3.03 43.82
CA HIS A 265 -9.73 2.81 43.88
C HIS A 265 -9.18 2.15 45.16
N PRO A 266 -8.03 1.44 45.07
CA PRO A 266 -7.13 1.15 46.21
C PRO A 266 -5.72 1.82 46.10
N PRO A 267 -4.91 1.81 47.19
CA PRO A 267 -3.98 2.89 47.53
C PRO A 267 -2.48 2.63 47.28
N ILE A 268 -1.72 3.72 47.47
CA ILE A 268 -0.29 3.97 47.26
C ILE A 268 0.60 3.30 48.32
N VAL A 269 1.80 2.84 47.92
CA VAL A 269 2.90 2.44 48.82
C VAL A 269 4.20 3.15 48.43
N ASP A 270 4.92 3.60 49.46
CA ASP A 270 6.11 4.47 49.55
C ASP A 270 7.46 3.72 49.38
N PRO A 271 8.47 4.27 48.68
CA PRO A 271 9.84 3.75 48.71
C PRO A 271 10.88 4.75 49.27
N HIS A 272 11.62 4.34 50.32
CA HIS A 272 12.81 5.03 50.83
C HIS A 272 14.13 4.25 50.57
N HIS A 273 15.20 5.02 50.24
CA HIS A 273 16.67 4.74 50.23
C HIS A 273 17.29 3.95 49.03
N VAL A 274 18.07 4.50 48.05
CA VAL A 274 19.38 5.25 47.98
C VAL A 274 20.62 4.35 48.22
N PRO A 275 21.85 4.45 47.59
CA PRO A 275 22.53 5.48 46.71
C PRO A 275 23.20 4.94 45.39
N ALA A 276 23.46 5.73 44.33
CA ALA A 276 24.50 6.75 43.97
C ALA A 276 25.81 6.24 43.27
N ALA A 277 26.07 6.71 42.04
CA ALA A 277 27.39 7.14 41.54
C ALA A 277 27.27 7.85 40.16
N ALA A 278 28.03 8.91 39.98
CA ALA A 278 27.93 9.93 38.93
C ALA A 278 28.79 9.66 37.69
N SER A 279 28.43 10.23 36.52
CA SER A 279 29.37 11.09 35.76
C SER A 279 28.66 12.00 34.71
N SER A 280 29.05 13.27 34.79
CA SER A 280 29.02 14.41 33.84
C SER A 280 27.90 14.59 32.81
N ALA A 281 27.14 15.66 33.03
CA ALA A 281 26.23 16.32 32.11
C ALA A 281 26.95 17.15 31.02
N ALA A 282 26.41 17.10 29.80
CA ALA A 282 26.27 18.27 28.94
C ALA A 282 24.78 18.54 28.84
N ALA A 283 24.34 19.69 29.35
CA ALA A 283 22.95 20.08 29.44
C ALA A 283 22.42 20.48 28.06
N ASP A 284 21.52 19.67 27.51
CA ASP A 284 20.60 20.09 26.45
C ASP A 284 19.28 20.51 27.12
N GLN A 285 18.96 21.80 27.05
CA GLN A 285 17.70 22.36 27.56
C GLN A 285 16.60 22.26 26.50
N GLY A 286 16.28 21.04 26.09
CA GLY A 286 15.10 20.72 25.27
C GLY A 286 14.05 20.03 26.13
N GLY A 287 12.94 20.69 26.44
CA GLY A 287 11.82 20.08 27.16
C GLY A 287 11.31 18.84 26.43
N PHE A 288 11.51 17.66 27.00
CA PHE A 288 10.95 16.43 26.47
C PHE A 288 9.43 16.48 26.61
N GLY A 289 8.73 16.65 25.47
CA GLY A 289 7.28 16.46 25.39
C GLY A 289 6.87 15.06 25.88
N PRO A 290 5.55 14.83 26.08
CA PRO A 290 5.07 13.55 26.58
C PRO A 290 5.54 12.40 25.68
N ARG A 291 6.00 11.30 26.29
CA ARG A 291 6.40 10.09 25.56
C ARG A 291 5.24 9.62 24.68
N LEU A 292 5.46 9.48 23.39
CA LEU A 292 4.44 8.96 22.47
C LEU A 292 4.50 7.43 22.41
N VAL A 293 3.34 6.78 22.28
CA VAL A 293 3.17 5.34 22.01
C VAL A 293 2.27 5.16 20.78
N PRO A 294 2.37 4.04 20.03
CA PRO A 294 1.45 3.80 18.91
C PRO A 294 -0.01 3.93 19.33
N ALA A 295 -0.81 4.59 18.51
CA ALA A 295 -2.22 4.80 18.81
C ALA A 295 -2.98 3.47 18.80
N PRO A 296 -3.90 3.20 19.74
CA PRO A 296 -4.68 1.96 19.75
C PRO A 296 -5.43 1.72 18.43
N ALA A 297 -6.03 2.77 17.85
CA ALA A 297 -6.71 2.68 16.56
C ALA A 297 -5.77 2.28 15.42
N MET A 298 -4.53 2.79 15.42
CA MET A 298 -3.50 2.42 14.45
C MET A 298 -3.09 0.95 14.60
N LEU A 299 -2.90 0.45 15.82
CA LEU A 299 -2.57 -0.96 16.05
C LEU A 299 -3.71 -1.89 15.64
N CYS A 300 -4.96 -1.52 15.91
CA CYS A 300 -6.12 -2.30 15.49
C CYS A 300 -6.27 -2.29 13.96
N PHE A 301 -6.05 -1.14 13.31
CA PHE A 301 -6.06 -1.04 11.86
C PHE A 301 -4.99 -1.93 11.25
N LEU A 302 -3.74 -1.85 11.75
CA LEU A 302 -2.63 -2.71 11.34
C LEU A 302 -2.98 -4.20 11.50
N ALA A 303 -3.55 -4.59 12.64
CA ALA A 303 -3.96 -5.97 12.90
C ALA A 303 -5.06 -6.45 11.93
N GLY A 304 -6.01 -5.59 11.59
CA GLY A 304 -7.04 -5.88 10.59
C GLY A 304 -6.47 -6.12 9.20
N VAL A 305 -5.54 -5.25 8.76
CA VAL A 305 -4.83 -5.42 7.48
C VAL A 305 -3.99 -6.71 7.50
N LEU A 306 -3.27 -6.98 8.59
CA LEU A 306 -2.47 -8.20 8.75
C LEU A 306 -3.34 -9.47 8.65
N ALA A 307 -4.50 -9.48 9.33
CA ALA A 307 -5.43 -10.60 9.29
C ALA A 307 -6.05 -10.84 7.91
N ALA A 308 -6.17 -9.78 7.08
CA ALA A 308 -6.73 -9.86 5.74
C ALA A 308 -5.69 -10.09 4.62
N MET A 309 -4.39 -10.17 4.94
CA MET A 309 -3.30 -10.21 3.95
C MET A 309 -3.52 -11.21 2.81
N GLU A 310 -3.90 -12.46 3.10
CA GLU A 310 -4.11 -13.49 2.06
C GLU A 310 -5.28 -13.17 1.10
N VAL A 311 -6.23 -12.35 1.54
CA VAL A 311 -7.45 -12.02 0.79
C VAL A 311 -7.43 -10.61 0.20
N LEU A 312 -6.41 -9.81 0.53
CA LEU A 312 -6.16 -8.50 -0.07
C LEU A 312 -5.51 -8.60 -1.45
N LEU A 313 -4.75 -9.65 -1.73
CA LEU A 313 -3.97 -9.78 -2.97
C LEU A 313 -4.78 -9.68 -4.27
N PRO A 314 -6.02 -10.21 -4.40
CA PRO A 314 -6.82 -10.00 -5.61
C PRO A 314 -7.13 -8.52 -5.89
N PHE A 315 -6.92 -7.62 -4.93
CA PHE A 315 -7.13 -6.18 -5.05
C PHE A 315 -5.83 -5.39 -5.14
N THR A 316 -4.77 -5.83 -4.44
CA THR A 316 -3.49 -5.10 -4.34
C THR A 316 -2.39 -5.66 -5.25
N ALA A 317 -2.43 -6.96 -5.55
CA ALA A 317 -1.51 -7.69 -6.42
C ALA A 317 -2.33 -8.47 -7.48
N PRO A 318 -3.15 -7.77 -8.28
CA PRO A 318 -4.31 -8.36 -8.94
C PRO A 318 -4.03 -9.09 -10.26
N CYS A 319 -2.77 -9.29 -10.66
CA CYS A 319 -2.46 -10.00 -11.90
C CYS A 319 -1.59 -11.23 -11.64
N PRO A 320 -1.60 -12.25 -12.52
CA PRO A 320 -0.75 -13.43 -12.35
C PRO A 320 0.74 -13.08 -12.17
N ASN A 321 1.23 -12.08 -12.91
CA ASN A 321 2.62 -11.62 -12.84
C ASN A 321 2.98 -10.99 -11.47
N SER A 322 1.99 -10.53 -10.67
CA SER A 322 2.23 -10.02 -9.32
C SER A 322 2.85 -11.08 -8.41
N TYR A 323 2.50 -12.35 -8.60
CA TYR A 323 2.95 -13.46 -7.76
C TYR A 323 4.40 -13.88 -8.06
N GLU A 324 4.90 -13.57 -9.25
CA GLU A 324 6.31 -13.66 -9.60
C GLU A 324 7.16 -12.58 -8.90
N ARG A 325 6.54 -11.46 -8.51
CA ARG A 325 7.17 -10.42 -7.67
C ARG A 325 7.13 -10.80 -6.19
N LEU A 326 6.02 -11.35 -5.70
CA LEU A 326 5.80 -11.72 -4.29
C LEU A 326 6.57 -12.99 -3.89
N GLN A 327 7.90 -12.93 -4.00
CA GLN A 327 8.82 -14.01 -3.61
C GLN A 327 9.73 -13.54 -2.46
N PRO A 328 10.16 -14.46 -1.58
CA PRO A 328 11.13 -14.13 -0.53
C PRO A 328 12.43 -13.54 -1.10
N GLY A 329 13.07 -12.61 -0.36
CA GLY A 329 14.32 -11.97 -0.75
C GLY A 329 14.18 -10.87 -1.82
N GLY A 330 12.96 -10.61 -2.30
CA GLY A 330 12.66 -9.55 -3.27
C GLY A 330 12.14 -8.26 -2.65
N TRP A 331 12.15 -8.12 -1.31
CA TRP A 331 11.56 -6.99 -0.57
C TRP A 331 10.11 -6.66 -0.98
N ALA A 332 9.36 -7.65 -1.46
CA ALA A 332 7.99 -7.47 -1.94
C ALA A 332 6.93 -7.84 -0.88
N GLY A 333 7.37 -8.43 0.25
CA GLY A 333 6.49 -8.85 1.33
C GLY A 333 5.77 -10.18 1.04
N ALA A 334 6.52 -11.28 0.90
CA ALA A 334 6.00 -12.59 0.49
C ALA A 334 5.29 -13.41 1.60
N HIS A 335 5.26 -12.91 2.84
CA HIS A 335 4.70 -13.60 4.00
C HIS A 335 3.68 -12.73 4.72
N VAL A 336 2.68 -13.32 5.38
CA VAL A 336 1.86 -12.62 6.36
C VAL A 336 2.75 -12.24 7.55
N ALA A 337 3.20 -10.98 7.59
CA ALA A 337 4.07 -10.49 8.65
C ALA A 337 3.96 -8.96 8.78
N TRP A 338 4.27 -8.44 9.96
CA TRP A 338 4.51 -7.02 10.17
C TRP A 338 5.78 -6.82 11.01
N GLY A 339 6.42 -5.67 10.88
CA GLY A 339 7.64 -5.37 11.63
C GLY A 339 8.01 -3.90 11.61
N TYR A 340 8.81 -3.47 12.58
CA TYR A 340 9.35 -2.10 12.59
C TYR A 340 10.56 -2.02 11.66
N ASN A 341 10.53 -1.13 10.68
CA ASN A 341 11.61 -0.95 9.70
C ASN A 341 12.04 -2.24 8.95
N ASN A 342 11.24 -3.32 9.04
CA ASN A 342 11.53 -4.59 8.38
C ASN A 342 11.09 -4.53 6.92
N ARG A 343 12.04 -4.47 5.98
CA ARG A 343 11.76 -4.36 4.54
C ARG A 343 11.21 -5.65 3.92
N GLU A 344 11.38 -6.80 4.56
CA GLU A 344 10.82 -8.08 4.08
C GLU A 344 9.39 -8.32 4.57
N ALA A 345 8.94 -7.60 5.60
CA ALA A 345 7.54 -7.67 6.03
C ALA A 345 6.66 -6.85 5.08
N PRO A 346 5.52 -7.39 4.59
CA PRO A 346 4.61 -6.62 3.75
C PRO A 346 3.97 -5.43 4.48
N LEU A 347 3.88 -5.49 5.81
CA LEU A 347 3.44 -4.39 6.66
C LEU A 347 4.61 -3.86 7.47
N ARG A 348 5.33 -2.91 6.88
CA ARG A 348 6.45 -2.24 7.54
C ARG A 348 5.96 -1.01 8.26
N VAL A 349 6.06 -0.99 9.59
CA VAL A 349 5.82 0.22 10.37
C VAL A 349 7.10 1.03 10.42
N THR A 350 7.08 2.25 9.91
CA THR A 350 8.25 3.12 10.02
C THR A 350 8.45 3.54 11.47
N ALA A 351 9.67 3.33 11.97
CA ALA A 351 10.08 3.78 13.30
C ALA A 351 11.13 4.89 13.13
N PRO A 352 10.71 6.15 12.89
CA PRO A 352 11.61 7.26 12.55
C PRO A 352 12.48 7.74 13.73
N GLY A 353 12.39 7.09 14.89
CA GLY A 353 13.16 7.36 16.10
C GLY A 353 12.41 8.17 17.16
N PRO A 354 12.99 8.32 18.37
CA PRO A 354 12.43 9.15 19.44
C PRO A 354 12.19 10.59 18.98
N GLY A 355 11.04 11.17 19.33
CA GLY A 355 10.69 12.56 18.97
C GLY A 355 10.06 12.75 17.58
N ARG A 356 10.16 11.75 16.68
CA ARG A 356 9.53 11.76 15.35
C ARG A 356 8.42 10.73 15.19
N LEU A 357 7.88 10.21 16.29
CA LEU A 357 6.77 9.24 16.26
C LEU A 357 5.51 9.80 15.57
N GLY A 358 5.39 11.13 15.41
CA GLY A 358 4.37 11.76 14.57
C GLY A 358 4.52 11.48 13.06
N ASP A 359 5.72 11.13 12.60
CA ASP A 359 6.04 10.78 11.19
C ASP A 359 5.86 9.28 10.91
N MET A 360 5.46 8.51 11.93
CA MET A 360 5.19 7.08 11.83
C MET A 360 4.07 6.83 10.82
N HIS A 361 4.30 5.88 9.93
CA HIS A 361 3.31 5.41 8.96
C HIS A 361 3.51 3.93 8.70
N ILE A 362 2.52 3.31 8.08
CA ILE A 362 2.56 1.90 7.66
C ILE A 362 2.84 1.89 6.16
N GLU A 363 3.91 1.24 5.76
CA GLU A 363 4.22 0.90 4.37
C GLU A 363 3.64 -0.49 4.08
N PHE A 364 2.72 -0.56 3.12
CA PHE A 364 2.18 -1.79 2.57
C PHE A 364 2.89 -2.13 1.27
N LYS A 365 3.64 -3.23 1.25
CA LYS A 365 4.55 -3.60 0.16
C LYS A 365 3.98 -4.61 -0.83
N ALA A 366 2.97 -5.37 -0.40
CA ALA A 366 2.25 -6.37 -1.20
C ALA A 366 1.22 -5.73 -2.16
N ILE A 367 1.62 -4.63 -2.80
CA ILE A 367 0.90 -3.87 -3.80
C ILE A 367 1.85 -3.54 -4.96
N ASP A 368 1.34 -3.55 -6.18
CA ASP A 368 2.13 -3.28 -7.37
C ASP A 368 1.38 -2.41 -8.40
N GLY A 369 2.10 -2.04 -9.47
CA GLY A 369 1.62 -1.15 -10.52
C GLY A 369 0.39 -1.63 -11.28
N SER A 370 0.00 -2.91 -11.16
CA SER A 370 -1.19 -3.47 -11.81
C SER A 370 -2.50 -3.18 -11.07
N ALA A 371 -2.41 -2.75 -9.79
CA ALA A 371 -3.56 -2.46 -8.95
C ALA A 371 -4.39 -1.27 -9.44
N ASN A 372 -5.72 -1.39 -9.32
CA ASN A 372 -6.59 -0.21 -9.34
C ASN A 372 -6.49 0.45 -7.96
N PRO A 373 -5.92 1.66 -7.84
CA PRO A 373 -5.66 2.24 -6.52
C PRO A 373 -6.94 2.51 -5.73
N TYR A 374 -8.05 2.82 -6.40
CA TYR A 374 -9.32 3.02 -5.71
C TYR A 374 -9.80 1.74 -5.01
N ILE A 375 -9.73 0.60 -5.71
CA ILE A 375 -10.19 -0.69 -5.18
C ILE A 375 -9.19 -1.23 -4.14
N ALA A 376 -7.89 -1.10 -4.40
CA ALA A 376 -6.84 -1.51 -3.48
C ALA A 376 -6.93 -0.76 -2.14
N LEU A 377 -7.04 0.58 -2.18
CA LEU A 377 -7.20 1.38 -0.98
C LEU A 377 -8.53 1.11 -0.27
N SER A 378 -9.62 0.86 -0.99
CA SER A 378 -10.87 0.42 -0.37
C SER A 378 -10.68 -0.88 0.40
N ALA A 379 -10.02 -1.87 -0.19
CA ALA A 379 -9.79 -3.17 0.45
C ALA A 379 -8.92 -3.05 1.71
N ILE A 380 -7.84 -2.27 1.65
CA ILE A 380 -6.97 -1.98 2.80
C ILE A 380 -7.76 -1.26 3.90
N THR A 381 -8.57 -0.27 3.53
CA THR A 381 -9.39 0.51 4.48
C THR A 381 -10.43 -0.38 5.17
N VAL A 382 -11.12 -1.24 4.41
CA VAL A 382 -12.10 -2.20 4.95
C VAL A 382 -11.42 -3.18 5.92
N ALA A 383 -10.25 -3.73 5.55
CA ALA A 383 -9.50 -4.61 6.44
C ALA A 383 -9.14 -3.91 7.76
N GLY A 384 -8.65 -2.67 7.68
CA GLY A 384 -8.31 -1.88 8.85
C GLY A 384 -9.52 -1.52 9.72
N MET A 385 -10.65 -1.13 9.12
CA MET A 385 -11.91 -0.88 9.83
C MET A 385 -12.41 -2.13 10.58
N LEU A 386 -12.32 -3.32 9.98
CA LEU A 386 -12.66 -4.58 10.64
C LEU A 386 -11.76 -4.85 11.85
N GLY A 387 -10.47 -4.52 11.73
CA GLY A 387 -9.53 -4.61 12.85
C GLY A 387 -9.89 -3.67 14.01
N ILE A 388 -10.25 -2.41 13.73
CA ILE A 388 -10.71 -1.45 14.74
C ILE A 388 -12.02 -1.93 15.38
N PHE A 389 -12.99 -2.34 14.56
CA PHE A 389 -14.30 -2.80 15.02
C PHE A 389 -14.20 -4.01 15.95
N ALA A 390 -13.34 -4.98 15.60
CA ALA A 390 -13.12 -6.18 16.41
C ALA A 390 -12.07 -5.99 17.52
N ASN A 391 -11.53 -4.78 17.70
CA ASN A 391 -10.47 -4.45 18.65
C ASN A 391 -9.28 -5.43 18.59
N LEU A 392 -8.85 -5.76 17.37
CA LEU A 392 -7.76 -6.71 17.14
C LEU A 392 -6.44 -6.12 17.62
N SER A 393 -5.60 -6.97 18.20
CA SER A 393 -4.21 -6.63 18.51
C SER A 393 -3.28 -7.41 17.60
N PRO A 394 -2.27 -6.77 16.99
CA PRO A 394 -1.30 -7.50 16.19
C PRO A 394 -0.42 -8.37 17.12
N PRO A 395 0.13 -9.50 16.63
CA PRO A 395 1.13 -10.25 17.37
C PRO A 395 2.40 -9.40 17.57
N GLU A 396 3.39 -9.92 18.30
CA GLU A 396 4.71 -9.28 18.36
C GLU A 396 5.28 -9.01 16.95
N PRO A 397 6.01 -7.89 16.75
CA PRO A 397 6.58 -7.57 15.44
C PRO A 397 7.67 -8.57 15.04
N CYS A 398 7.69 -8.95 13.77
CA CYS A 398 8.77 -9.71 13.15
C CYS A 398 9.96 -8.78 12.88
N GLN A 399 11.08 -9.00 13.57
CA GLN A 399 12.30 -8.17 13.50
C GLN A 399 13.45 -8.82 12.72
N VAL A 400 13.16 -9.93 12.05
CA VAL A 400 14.08 -10.65 11.15
C VAL A 400 13.36 -10.87 9.82
N PRO A 401 14.06 -11.25 8.73
CA PRO A 401 13.40 -11.70 7.51
C PRO A 401 12.39 -12.83 7.84
N PRO A 402 11.11 -12.72 7.43
CA PRO A 402 10.08 -13.70 7.80
C PRO A 402 10.38 -15.14 7.35
N ASP A 403 11.11 -15.31 6.24
CA ASP A 403 11.52 -16.60 5.67
C ASP A 403 12.68 -17.27 6.43
N GLU A 404 13.41 -16.51 7.25
CA GLU A 404 14.49 -17.03 8.10
C GLU A 404 14.00 -17.52 9.48
N LEU A 405 12.72 -17.29 9.80
CA LEU A 405 12.15 -17.71 11.09
C LEU A 405 12.10 -19.23 11.21
N GLN A 406 12.54 -19.72 12.37
CA GLN A 406 12.30 -21.12 12.74
C GLN A 406 10.80 -21.39 12.88
N PRO A 407 10.32 -22.62 12.58
CA PRO A 407 8.89 -22.94 12.55
C PRO A 407 8.12 -22.53 13.81
N GLU A 408 8.69 -22.73 15.00
CA GLU A 408 8.05 -22.37 16.27
C GLU A 408 7.92 -20.85 16.44
N ALA A 409 8.93 -20.09 16.01
CA ALA A 409 8.89 -18.63 16.05
C ALA A 409 7.91 -18.08 15.00
N ALA A 410 7.90 -18.65 13.80
CA ALA A 410 6.94 -18.31 12.76
C ALA A 410 5.49 -18.55 13.23
N ALA A 411 5.21 -19.70 13.84
CA ALA A 411 3.90 -20.02 14.40
C ALA A 411 3.47 -19.03 15.51
N ARG A 412 4.40 -18.65 16.41
CA ARG A 412 4.12 -17.67 17.48
C ARG A 412 3.76 -16.29 16.91
N LEU A 413 4.44 -15.87 15.85
CA LEU A 413 4.23 -14.56 15.22
C LEU A 413 3.11 -14.58 14.15
N GLY A 414 2.51 -15.75 13.88
CA GLY A 414 1.52 -15.92 12.81
C GLY A 414 2.11 -15.78 11.40
N VAL A 415 3.43 -15.92 11.26
CA VAL A 415 4.13 -15.81 9.98
C VAL A 415 3.89 -17.06 9.14
N LYS A 416 3.42 -16.83 7.91
CA LYS A 416 3.17 -17.87 6.92
C LYS A 416 3.28 -17.29 5.50
N PRO A 417 3.60 -18.10 4.48
CA PRO A 417 3.63 -17.62 3.09
C PRO A 417 2.28 -17.04 2.67
N LEU A 418 2.32 -16.00 1.84
CA LEU A 418 1.15 -15.54 1.10
C LEU A 418 0.77 -16.53 -0.01
N PRO A 419 -0.46 -16.44 -0.57
CA PRO A 419 -0.83 -17.24 -1.73
C PRO A 419 0.19 -17.12 -2.87
N GLY A 420 0.57 -18.25 -3.46
CA GLY A 420 1.61 -18.30 -4.50
C GLY A 420 1.09 -18.01 -5.91
N SER A 421 -0.22 -17.79 -6.08
CA SER A 421 -0.84 -17.47 -7.37
C SER A 421 -2.14 -16.69 -7.21
N LEU A 422 -2.56 -16.01 -8.29
CA LEU A 422 -3.86 -15.32 -8.34
C LEU A 422 -5.02 -16.29 -8.13
N ALA A 423 -4.94 -17.49 -8.71
CA ALA A 423 -5.95 -18.54 -8.54
C ALA A 423 -6.09 -18.96 -7.07
N GLU A 424 -4.98 -19.12 -6.35
CA GLU A 424 -5.00 -19.42 -4.92
C GLU A 424 -5.62 -18.27 -4.12
N ALA A 425 -5.20 -17.02 -4.36
CA ALA A 425 -5.75 -15.86 -3.66
C ALA A 425 -7.26 -15.70 -3.91
N LEU A 426 -7.73 -15.95 -5.13
CA LEU A 426 -9.16 -15.97 -5.48
C LEU A 426 -9.92 -17.09 -4.74
N ALA A 427 -9.30 -18.25 -4.52
CA ALA A 427 -9.88 -19.32 -3.71
C ALA A 427 -9.96 -18.95 -2.21
N ARG A 428 -9.00 -18.17 -1.69
CA ARG A 428 -9.01 -17.67 -0.31
C ARG A 428 -10.13 -16.66 -0.10
N ILE A 429 -10.21 -15.61 -0.91
CA ILE A 429 -11.24 -14.57 -0.79
C ILE A 429 -12.65 -15.17 -0.93
N ARG A 430 -12.86 -16.16 -1.81
CA ARG A 430 -14.16 -16.84 -1.97
C ARG A 430 -14.69 -17.45 -0.66
N LYS A 431 -13.79 -17.89 0.23
CA LYS A 431 -14.13 -18.48 1.54
C LYS A 431 -14.20 -17.45 2.67
N ALA A 432 -13.72 -16.23 2.45
CA ALA A 432 -13.62 -15.17 3.45
C ALA A 432 -14.91 -14.35 3.52
N GLU A 433 -16.02 -14.99 3.91
CA GLU A 433 -17.35 -14.37 3.89
C GLU A 433 -17.45 -13.07 4.71
N PRO A 434 -16.88 -12.95 5.94
CA PRO A 434 -16.94 -11.69 6.68
C PRO A 434 -16.28 -10.53 5.94
N PHE A 435 -15.12 -10.78 5.32
CA PHE A 435 -14.41 -9.75 4.56
C PHE A 435 -15.14 -9.41 3.26
N ARG A 436 -15.68 -10.41 2.55
CA ARG A 436 -16.48 -10.19 1.33
C ARG A 436 -17.76 -9.40 1.62
N ALA A 437 -18.44 -9.67 2.72
CA ALA A 437 -19.63 -8.93 3.14
C ALA A 437 -19.28 -7.47 3.43
N ALA A 438 -18.22 -7.22 4.20
CA ALA A 438 -17.75 -5.86 4.50
C ALA A 438 -17.31 -5.11 3.23
N MET A 439 -16.63 -5.80 2.30
CA MET A 439 -16.29 -5.22 1.00
C MET A 439 -17.54 -4.88 0.19
N ALA A 440 -18.53 -5.79 0.12
CA ALA A 440 -19.76 -5.55 -0.62
C ALA A 440 -20.56 -4.36 -0.07
N GLU A 441 -20.55 -4.15 1.24
CA GLU A 441 -21.14 -2.98 1.89
C GLU A 441 -20.36 -1.69 1.57
N ALA A 442 -19.04 -1.74 1.60
CA ALA A 442 -18.20 -0.55 1.39
C ALA A 442 -18.12 -0.09 -0.07
N ILE A 443 -17.91 -1.02 -1.01
CA ILE A 443 -17.69 -0.71 -2.43
C ILE A 443 -18.86 -1.05 -3.34
N GLY A 444 -19.89 -1.73 -2.81
CA GLY A 444 -21.01 -2.26 -3.58
C GLY A 444 -20.77 -3.69 -4.06
N ALA A 445 -21.78 -4.55 -3.87
CA ALA A 445 -21.75 -5.94 -4.34
C ALA A 445 -21.48 -6.08 -5.86
N PRO A 446 -22.05 -5.24 -6.75
CA PRO A 446 -21.78 -5.29 -8.19
C PRO A 446 -20.31 -5.06 -8.53
N LEU A 447 -19.69 -4.02 -7.94
CA LEU A 447 -18.26 -3.74 -8.17
C LEU A 447 -17.37 -4.88 -7.65
N LEU A 448 -17.65 -5.40 -6.46
CA LEU A 448 -16.90 -6.53 -5.90
C LEU A 448 -17.00 -7.77 -6.80
N GLN A 449 -18.20 -8.10 -7.26
CA GLN A 449 -18.43 -9.23 -8.16
C GLN A 449 -17.70 -9.03 -9.49
N ALA A 450 -17.86 -7.87 -10.13
CA ALA A 450 -17.21 -7.56 -11.39
C ALA A 450 -15.69 -7.62 -11.27
N HIS A 451 -15.11 -7.02 -10.22
CA HIS A 451 -13.68 -7.03 -9.96
C HIS A 451 -13.15 -8.48 -9.88
N LEU A 452 -13.72 -9.30 -8.99
CA LEU A 452 -13.26 -10.68 -8.78
C LEU A 452 -13.44 -11.55 -10.04
N ALA A 453 -14.50 -11.33 -10.81
CA ALA A 453 -14.71 -12.03 -12.09
C ALA A 453 -13.66 -11.66 -13.14
N VAL A 454 -13.29 -10.38 -13.24
CA VAL A 454 -12.20 -9.95 -14.15
C VAL A 454 -10.87 -10.57 -13.71
N ARG A 455 -10.57 -10.59 -12.41
CA ARG A 455 -9.34 -11.25 -11.90
C ARG A 455 -9.31 -12.74 -12.24
N ALA A 456 -10.44 -13.44 -12.11
CA ALA A 456 -10.54 -14.84 -12.48
C ALA A 456 -10.31 -15.05 -13.98
N ALA A 457 -10.92 -14.21 -14.83
CA ALA A 457 -10.72 -14.28 -16.27
C ALA A 457 -9.27 -13.99 -16.68
N GLU A 458 -8.58 -13.07 -16.01
CA GLU A 458 -7.14 -12.82 -16.20
C GLU A 458 -6.29 -14.03 -15.79
N ALA A 459 -6.61 -14.68 -14.67
CA ALA A 459 -5.92 -15.91 -14.26
C ALA A 459 -6.07 -17.02 -15.31
N ASP A 460 -7.27 -17.18 -15.88
CA ASP A 460 -7.54 -18.17 -16.94
C ASP A 460 -6.88 -17.81 -18.28
N HIS A 461 -6.64 -16.52 -18.55
CA HIS A 461 -6.01 -16.05 -19.78
C HIS A 461 -4.47 -16.11 -19.74
N ALA A 462 -3.87 -16.11 -18.55
CA ALA A 462 -2.43 -15.91 -18.33
C ALA A 462 -1.51 -16.74 -19.24
N GLU A 463 -1.85 -17.99 -19.54
CA GLU A 463 -1.05 -18.88 -20.37
C GLU A 463 -1.01 -18.48 -21.86
N ARG A 464 -1.94 -17.61 -22.30
CA ARG A 464 -2.06 -17.13 -23.68
C ARG A 464 -1.38 -15.79 -23.92
N ASP A 465 -0.96 -15.14 -22.84
CA ASP A 465 -0.31 -13.84 -22.91
C ASP A 465 1.09 -13.94 -23.53
N THR A 466 1.38 -13.09 -24.52
CA THR A 466 2.74 -12.98 -25.02
C THR A 466 3.58 -12.09 -24.07
N PRO A 467 4.89 -12.35 -23.95
CA PRO A 467 5.83 -11.51 -23.21
C PRO A 467 5.73 -10.01 -23.54
N ALA A 468 5.58 -9.67 -24.83
CA ALA A 468 5.44 -8.30 -25.30
C ALA A 468 4.10 -7.67 -24.90
N ASP A 469 3.00 -8.43 -25.04
CA ASP A 469 1.67 -7.97 -24.67
C ASP A 469 1.60 -7.69 -23.16
N LEU A 470 2.19 -8.55 -22.33
CA LEU A 470 2.27 -8.31 -20.88
C LEU A 470 3.06 -7.04 -20.56
N LEU A 471 4.22 -6.85 -21.20
CA LEU A 471 5.06 -5.69 -20.92
C LEU A 471 4.32 -4.37 -21.24
N LEU A 472 3.66 -4.32 -22.40
CA LEU A 472 2.97 -3.12 -22.90
C LEU A 472 1.58 -2.94 -22.28
N ARG A 473 0.92 -4.00 -21.83
CA ARG A 473 -0.38 -3.91 -21.13
C ARG A 473 -0.30 -3.09 -19.84
N TYR A 474 0.87 -3.11 -19.20
CA TYR A 474 1.17 -2.36 -17.99
C TYR A 474 2.18 -1.25 -18.31
N SER A 475 2.01 -0.56 -19.44
CA SER A 475 2.81 0.62 -19.79
C SER A 475 2.46 1.81 -18.93
#